data_AF-A0A1I6UQP6-F1
#
_entry.id   AF-A0A1I6UQP6-F1
#
_cell.length_a   1.000
_cell.length_b   1.000
_cell.length_c   1.000
_cell.angle_alpha   90.00
_cell.angle_beta   90.00
_cell.angle_gamma   90.00
#
_symmetry.space_group_name_H-M   'P 1'
#
loop_
_entity.id
_entity.type
_entity.pdbx_description
1 polymer ?
#
loop_
_entity_poly.entity_id
_entity_poly.type
_entity_poly.pdbx_seq_one_letter_code
_entity_poly.pdbx_strand_id
1 'polypeptide(L)' 'MTDREYEQLLTRAVKGAEYLDNPLIKSDDWKRGMKLYDAICEEILQYKELT' A
#
# COMPACT_ATOMS: atom_id res chain seq x y z
N MET A 1 16.46 -1.87 1.39
CA MET A 1 15.43 -1.25 2.22
C MET A 1 15.86 -1.37 3.67
N THR A 2 15.70 -0.30 4.44
CA THR A 2 15.97 -0.23 5.89
C THR A 2 14.68 -0.41 6.67
N ASP A 3 14.76 -0.76 7.95
CA ASP A 3 13.60 -0.96 8.84
C ASP A 3 12.70 0.30 8.88
N ARG A 4 13.30 1.48 8.85
CA ARG A 4 12.57 2.76 8.81
C ARG A 4 11.80 2.95 7.50
N GLU A 5 12.37 2.56 6.37
CA GLU A 5 11.67 2.62 5.07
C GLU A 5 10.52 1.60 5.03
N TYR A 6 10.73 0.43 5.63
CA TYR A 6 9.71 -0.60 5.77
C TYR A 6 8.53 -0.14 6.66
N GLU A 7 8.78 0.50 7.81
CA GLU A 7 7.71 1.07 8.65
C GLU A 7 6.90 2.16 7.93
N GLN A 8 7.56 2.97 7.10
CA GLN A 8 6.88 3.95 6.26
C GLN A 8 6.00 3.27 5.19
N LEU A 9 6.48 2.19 4.57
CA LEU A 9 5.70 1.38 3.64
C LEU A 9 4.47 0.78 4.32
N LEU A 10 4.62 0.19 5.50
CA LEU A 10 3.49 -0.33 6.29
C LEU A 10 2.46 0.78 6.59
N THR A 11 2.91 1.96 6.99
CA THR A 11 2.02 3.11 7.24
C THR A 11 1.27 3.52 5.97
N ARG A 12 1.94 3.50 4.81
CA ARG A 12 1.31 3.81 3.52
C ARG A 12 0.29 2.74 3.12
N ALA A 13 0.56 1.47 3.38
CA ALA A 13 -0.38 0.37 3.13
C ALA A 13 -1.67 0.56 3.96
N VAL A 14 -1.57 0.84 5.26
CA VAL A 14 -2.75 1.08 6.11
C VAL A 14 -3.60 2.25 5.56
N LYS A 15 -2.97 3.39 5.26
CA LYS A 15 -3.67 4.55 4.68
C LYS A 15 -4.28 4.24 3.31
N GLY A 16 -3.60 3.42 2.50
CA GLY A 16 -4.09 2.97 1.21
C GLY A 16 -5.36 2.14 1.35
N ALA A 17 -5.39 1.21 2.30
CA ALA A 17 -6.58 0.40 2.59
C ALA A 17 -7.75 1.27 3.06
N GLU A 18 -7.53 2.19 4.02
CA GLU A 18 -8.56 3.13 4.49
C GLU A 18 -9.12 3.99 3.34
N TYR A 19 -8.26 4.45 2.43
CA TYR A 19 -8.67 5.21 1.26
C TYR A 19 -9.54 4.40 0.30
N LEU A 20 -9.18 3.14 0.07
CA LEU A 20 -9.88 2.22 -0.83
C LEU A 20 -11.23 1.75 -0.27
N ASP A 21 -11.36 1.67 1.05
CA ASP A 21 -12.61 1.36 1.76
C ASP A 21 -13.61 2.52 1.77
N ASN A 22 -13.22 3.71 1.31
CA ASN A 22 -14.12 4.86 1.25
C ASN A 22 -15.25 4.61 0.24
N PRO A 23 -16.53 4.53 0.67
CA PRO A 23 -17.64 4.22 -0.23
C PRO A 23 -17.93 5.33 -1.26
N LEU A 24 -17.36 6.53 -1.08
CA LEU A 24 -17.51 7.67 -1.98
C LEU A 24 -16.35 7.79 -2.98
N ILE A 25 -15.41 6.85 -2.98
CA ILE A 25 -14.31 6.83 -3.94
C ILE A 25 -14.83 6.68 -5.37
N LYS A 26 -14.29 7.48 -6.29
CA LYS A 26 -14.62 7.37 -7.71
C LYS A 26 -13.97 6.11 -8.29
N SER A 27 -14.63 5.44 -9.23
CA SER A 27 -14.12 4.20 -9.83
C SER A 27 -12.70 4.34 -10.42
N ASP A 28 -12.39 5.46 -11.07
CA ASP A 28 -11.06 5.69 -11.63
C ASP A 28 -10.00 5.95 -10.56
N ASP A 29 -10.38 6.62 -9.47
CA ASP A 29 -9.50 6.84 -8.32
C ASP A 29 -9.25 5.52 -7.58
N TRP A 30 -10.28 4.69 -7.42
CA TRP A 30 -10.17 3.35 -6.86
C TRP A 30 -9.23 2.46 -7.68
N LYS A 31 -9.38 2.43 -9.01
CA LYS A 31 -8.50 1.64 -9.89
C LYS A 31 -7.04 2.08 -9.79
N ARG A 32 -6.78 3.39 -9.71
CA ARG A 32 -5.42 3.92 -9.52
C ARG A 32 -4.89 3.59 -8.12
N GLY A 33 -5.73 3.75 -7.09
CA GLY A 33 -5.42 3.44 -5.71
C GLY A 33 -5.07 1.96 -5.53
N MET A 34 -5.84 1.05 -6.13
CA MET A 34 -5.58 -0.39 -6.07
C MET A 34 -4.23 -0.75 -6.68
N LYS A 35 -3.90 -0.23 -7.87
CA LYS A 35 -2.58 -0.48 -8.49
C LYS A 35 -1.42 -0.02 -7.60
N LEU A 36 -1.58 1.14 -6.95
CA LEU A 36 -0.57 1.65 -6.04
C LEU A 36 -0.49 0.82 -4.75
N TYR A 37 -1.64 0.40 -4.22
CA TYR A 37 -1.73 -0.43 -3.04
C TYR A 37 -1.08 -1.81 -3.27
N ASP A 38 -1.38 -2.45 -4.40
CA ASP A 38 -0.79 -3.73 -4.78
C ASP A 38 0.74 -3.62 -4.86
N ALA A 39 1.27 -2.57 -5.50
CA ALA A 39 2.72 -2.34 -5.56
C ALA A 39 3.35 -2.15 -4.17
N ILE A 40 2.69 -1.43 -3.26
CA ILE A 40 3.17 -1.28 -1.88
C ILE A 40 3.18 -2.63 -1.15
N CYS A 41 2.14 -3.44 -1.33
CA CYS A 41 2.07 -4.77 -0.75
C CYS A 41 3.17 -5.71 -1.28
N GLU A 42 3.46 -5.65 -2.59
CA GLU A 42 4.57 -6.39 -3.20
C GLU A 42 5.93 -5.99 -2.60
N GLU A 43 6.20 -4.69 -2.43
CA GLU A 43 7.43 -4.20 -1.80
C GLU A 43 7.57 -4.67 -0.34
N ILE A 44 6.47 -4.69 0.42
CA ILE A 44 6.43 -5.20 1.80
C ILE A 44 6.75 -6.69 1.84
N LEU A 45 6.17 -7.48 0.94
CA LEU A 45 6.40 -8.92 0.86
C LEU A 45 7.86 -9.24 0.49
N GLN A 46 8.41 -8.53 -0.50
CA GLN A 46 9.81 -8.68 -0.90
C GLN A 46 10.77 -8.40 0.27
N TYR A 47 10.52 -7.37 1.07
CA TYR A 47 11.34 -7.10 2.24
C TYR A 47 11.27 -8.24 3.28
N LYS A 48 10.06 -8.76 3.56
CA LYS A 48 9.87 -9.87 4.50
C LYS A 48 10.54 -11.17 4.04
N GLU A 49 10.61 -11.44 2.74
CA GLU A 49 11.27 -12.63 2.20
C GLU A 49 12.81 -12.54 2.28
N LEU A 50 13.35 -11.32 2.34
CA LEU A 50 14.79 -11.06 2.39
C LEU A 50 15.38 -11.01 3.81
N THR A 51 14.53 -10.94 4.85
CA THR A 51 14.91 -10.83 6.27
C THR A 51 14.52 -12.07 7.06
#